data_AF-A0A9X2MIX3-F1
#
_entry.id   AF-A0A9X2MIX3-F1
#
_cell.length_a   1.000
_cell.length_b   1.000
_cell.length_c   1.000
_cell.angle_alpha   90.00
_cell.angle_beta   90.00
_cell.angle_gamma   90.00
#
_symmetry.space_group_name_H-M   'P 1'
#
loop_
_entity.id
_entity.type
_entity.pdbx_description
1 polymer ?
#
loop_
_entity_poly.entity_id
_entity_poly.type
_entity_poly.pdbx_seq_one_letter_code
_entity_poly.pdbx_strand_id
1 'polypeptide(L)'
;MKGKNKRYPEEFKRQIVKEVGETGNATLVARKHDLVPGTVTRWVRESKKNNKLTQNNHYISNTNSDSIEKKNEQLKKLLGEKNLEIAILRDLLKKRTDDRRQSRCSKKVD
;
A
#
# COMPACT_ATOMS: atom_id res chain seq x y z
N MET A 1 -31.96 27.00 -17.61
CA MET A 1 -32.73 26.22 -16.62
C MET A 1 -32.00 24.90 -16.38
N LYS A 2 -31.47 24.65 -15.16
CA LYS A 2 -30.74 23.41 -14.85
C LYS A 2 -31.77 22.34 -14.48
N GLY A 3 -31.94 21.34 -15.34
CA GLY A 3 -32.93 20.27 -15.16
C GLY A 3 -32.73 19.50 -13.85
N LYS A 4 -33.83 18.94 -13.34
CA LYS A 4 -33.91 18.14 -12.11
C LYS A 4 -32.79 17.08 -12.11
N ASN A 5 -31.89 17.11 -11.12
CA ASN A 5 -30.83 16.12 -10.97
C ASN A 5 -31.45 14.76 -10.62
N LYS A 6 -31.75 13.94 -11.63
CA LYS A 6 -32.04 12.51 -11.41
C LYS A 6 -30.77 11.86 -10.85
N ARG A 7 -30.86 11.39 -9.60
CA ARG A 7 -29.77 10.69 -8.93
C ARG A 7 -29.85 9.23 -9.30
N TYR A 8 -28.91 8.79 -10.13
CA TYR A 8 -28.79 7.38 -10.51
C TYR A 8 -27.88 6.64 -9.51
N PRO A 9 -28.20 5.39 -9.17
CA PRO A 9 -27.32 4.52 -8.40
C PRO A 9 -25.98 4.33 -9.09
N GLU A 10 -24.92 4.11 -8.31
CA GLU A 10 -23.56 4.09 -8.84
C GLU A 10 -23.26 2.79 -9.61
N GLU A 11 -23.84 1.68 -9.16
CA GLU A 11 -23.84 0.38 -9.83
C GLU A 11 -24.45 0.46 -11.22
N PHE A 12 -25.55 1.19 -11.37
CA PHE A 12 -26.22 1.38 -12.65
C PHE A 12 -25.34 2.19 -13.60
N LYS A 13 -24.73 3.28 -13.14
CA LYS A 13 -23.77 4.06 -13.97
C LYS A 13 -22.60 3.20 -14.43
N ARG A 14 -22.07 2.32 -13.56
CA ARG A 14 -20.98 1.41 -13.90
C ARG A 14 -21.39 0.42 -15.00
N GLN A 15 -22.59 -0.16 -14.89
CA GLN A 15 -23.13 -1.06 -15.90
C GLN A 15 -23.26 -0.37 -17.26
N ILE A 16 -23.85 0.83 -17.28
CA ILE A 16 -24.01 1.62 -18.52
C ILE A 16 -22.64 1.95 -19.14
N VAL A 17 -21.68 2.41 -18.35
CA VAL A 17 -20.34 2.72 -18.85
C VAL A 17 -19.63 1.48 -19.41
N LYS A 18 -19.84 0.31 -18.80
CA LYS A 18 -19.31 -0.97 -19.29
C LYS A 18 -19.93 -1.34 -20.65
N GLU A 19 -21.25 -1.32 -20.76
CA GLU A 19 -21.98 -1.64 -22.00
C GLU A 19 -21.60 -0.68 -23.15
N VAL A 20 -21.37 0.60 -22.84
CA VAL A 20 -20.88 1.58 -23.83
C VAL A 20 -19.45 1.26 -24.28
N GLY A 21 -18.61 0.76 -23.38
CA GLY A 21 -17.25 0.31 -23.72
C GLY A 21 -17.25 -0.91 -24.64
N GLU A 22 -18.19 -1.84 -24.44
CA GLU A 22 -18.36 -3.05 -25.26
C GLU A 22 -19.00 -2.75 -26.62
N THR A 23 -20.02 -1.90 -26.65
CA THR A 23 -20.78 -1.57 -27.87
C THR A 23 -20.12 -0.47 -28.70
N GLY A 24 -19.31 0.39 -28.07
CA GLY A 24 -18.69 1.57 -28.70
C GLY A 24 -19.66 2.72 -29.01
N ASN A 25 -20.97 2.55 -28.78
CA ASN A 25 -21.99 3.54 -29.12
C ASN A 25 -22.81 3.99 -27.89
N ALA A 26 -22.46 5.17 -27.36
CA ALA A 26 -23.11 5.74 -26.19
C ALA A 26 -24.59 6.13 -26.42
N THR A 27 -24.94 6.55 -27.63
CA THR A 27 -26.30 6.98 -27.97
C THR A 27 -27.24 5.78 -28.05
N LEU A 28 -26.76 4.64 -28.56
CA LEU A 28 -27.54 3.42 -28.65
C LEU A 28 -27.86 2.87 -27.25
N VAL A 29 -26.85 2.78 -26.39
CA VAL A 29 -27.03 2.32 -25.00
C VAL A 29 -27.93 3.29 -24.24
N ALA A 30 -27.78 4.60 -24.45
CA ALA A 30 -28.67 5.59 -23.82
C ALA A 30 -30.14 5.37 -24.17
N ARG A 31 -30.45 5.11 -25.46
CA ARG A 31 -31.83 4.83 -25.90
C ARG A 31 -32.39 3.53 -25.33
N LYS A 32 -31.57 2.48 -25.21
CA LYS A 32 -31.99 1.19 -24.62
C LYS A 32 -32.43 1.30 -23.16
N HIS A 33 -31.85 2.26 -22.43
CA HIS A 33 -32.07 2.45 -20.99
C HIS A 33 -32.88 3.73 -20.67
N ASP A 34 -33.56 4.32 -21.67
CA ASP A 34 -34.32 5.58 -21.54
C ASP A 34 -33.51 6.75 -20.94
N LEU A 35 -32.21 6.79 -21.24
CA LEU A 35 -31.29 7.81 -20.80
C LEU A 35 -31.05 8.86 -21.88
N VAL A 36 -30.71 10.07 -21.44
CA VAL A 36 -30.24 11.12 -22.34
C VAL A 36 -28.80 10.78 -22.76
N PRO A 37 -28.47 10.76 -24.07
CA PRO A 37 -27.12 10.44 -24.55
C PRO A 37 -26.02 11.29 -23.90
N GLY A 38 -26.30 12.58 -23.67
CA GLY A 38 -25.37 13.49 -22.99
C GLY A 38 -25.01 13.06 -21.57
N THR A 39 -25.93 12.42 -20.85
CA THR A 39 -25.69 11.88 -19.50
C THR A 39 -24.74 10.69 -19.56
N VAL A 40 -24.96 9.77 -20.49
CA VAL A 40 -24.10 8.58 -20.67
C VAL A 40 -22.68 8.98 -21.10
N THR A 41 -22.56 9.89 -22.07
CA THR A 41 -21.26 10.43 -22.51
C THR A 41 -20.52 11.10 -21.36
N ARG A 42 -21.23 11.83 -20.48
CA ARG A 42 -20.64 12.40 -19.28
C ARG A 42 -20.10 11.32 -18.33
N TRP A 43 -20.88 10.28 -18.04
CA TRP A 43 -20.44 9.18 -17.16
C TRP A 43 -19.23 8.42 -17.71
N VAL A 44 -19.17 8.20 -19.03
CA VAL A 44 -18.00 7.57 -19.68
C VAL A 44 -16.75 8.43 -19.51
N ARG A 45 -16.86 9.76 -19.64
CA ARG A 45 -15.74 10.69 -19.43
C ARG A 45 -15.29 10.72 -17.96
N GLU A 46 -16.24 10.73 -17.03
CA GLU A 46 -16.00 10.72 -15.59
C GLU A 46 -15.30 9.41 -15.16
N SER A 47 -15.76 8.27 -15.67
CA SER A 47 -15.13 6.95 -15.45
C SER A 47 -13.69 6.88 -15.98
N LYS A 48 -13.44 7.40 -17.19
CA LYS A 48 -12.07 7.48 -17.75
C LYS A 48 -11.15 8.37 -16.92
N LYS A 49 -11.66 9.47 -16.36
CA LYS A 49 -10.88 10.35 -15.47
C LYS A 49 -10.53 9.65 -14.17
N ASN A 50 -11.49 8.93 -13.57
CA ASN A 50 -11.27 8.16 -12.36
C ASN A 50 -10.26 7.02 -12.58
N ASN A 51 -10.33 6.30 -13.71
CA ASN A 51 -9.37 5.24 -14.02
C ASN A 51 -7.94 5.75 -14.23
N LYS A 52 -7.77 6.95 -14.80
CA LYS A 52 -6.44 7.57 -14.92
C LYS A 52 -5.86 7.94 -13.54
N LEU A 53 -6.70 8.44 -12.64
CA LEU A 53 -6.29 8.76 -11.26
C LEU A 53 -5.93 7.50 -10.47
N THR A 54 -6.70 6.41 -10.60
CA THR A 54 -6.42 5.15 -9.91
C THR A 54 -5.19 4.45 -10.46
N GLN A 55 -4.96 4.44 -11.78
CA GLN A 55 -3.74 3.88 -12.37
C GLN A 55 -2.50 4.67 -11.97
N ASN A 56 -2.58 6.01 -11.94
CA ASN A 56 -1.46 6.85 -11.51
C ASN A 56 -1.14 6.62 -10.02
N ASN A 57 -2.16 6.55 -9.16
CA ASN A 57 -1.97 6.21 -7.74
C ASN A 57 -1.43 4.79 -7.53
N HIS A 58 -1.87 3.81 -8.31
CA HIS A 58 -1.39 2.43 -8.16
C HIS A 58 0.08 2.31 -8.56
N TYR A 59 0.48 2.97 -9.65
CA TYR A 59 1.88 3.08 -10.05
C TYR A 59 2.76 3.76 -8.99
N ILE A 60 2.32 4.91 -8.44
CA ILE A 60 3.04 5.63 -7.38
C ILE A 60 3.09 4.80 -6.07
N SER A 61 2.04 4.06 -5.75
CA SER A 61 2.02 3.19 -4.58
C SER A 61 3.00 2.02 -4.73
N ASN A 62 3.12 1.46 -5.93
CA ASN A 62 4.02 0.33 -6.20
C ASN A 62 5.49 0.74 -6.11
N THR A 63 5.86 1.89 -6.70
CA THR A 63 7.23 2.41 -6.64
C THR A 63 7.65 2.79 -5.22
N ASN A 64 6.73 3.32 -4.41
CA ASN A 64 6.99 3.61 -3.02
C ASN A 64 7.13 2.32 -2.18
N SER A 65 6.30 1.30 -2.44
CA SER A 65 6.37 0.00 -1.74
C SER A 65 7.74 -0.65 -1.88
N ASP A 66 8.25 -0.77 -3.11
CA ASP A 66 9.56 -1.38 -3.38
C ASP A 66 10.70 -0.63 -2.66
N SER A 67 10.62 0.69 -2.59
CA SER A 67 11.61 1.52 -1.90
C SER A 67 11.55 1.37 -0.38
N ILE A 68 10.35 1.19 0.17
CA ILE A 68 10.09 0.99 1.59
C ILE A 68 10.55 -0.40 2.02
N GLU A 69 10.29 -1.42 1.20
CA GLU A 69 10.73 -2.80 1.44
C GLU A 69 12.26 -2.91 1.50
N LYS A 70 12.96 -2.29 0.54
CA LYS A 70 14.44 -2.23 0.55
C LYS A 70 14.99 -1.56 1.81
N LYS A 71 14.40 -0.44 2.24
CA LYS A 71 14.79 0.23 3.48
C LYS A 71 14.54 -0.65 4.70
N ASN A 72 13.42 -1.37 4.73
CA ASN A 72 13.11 -2.30 5.82
C ASN A 72 14.10 -3.46 5.88
N GLU A 73 14.51 -4.02 4.74
CA GLU A 73 15.53 -5.08 4.70
C GLU A 73 16.88 -4.59 5.23
N GLN A 74 17.32 -3.40 4.80
CA GLN A 74 18.54 -2.76 5.30
C GLN A 74 18.49 -2.52 6.82
N LEU A 75 17.36 -2.02 7.33
CA LEU A 75 17.17 -1.79 8.76
C LEU A 75 17.18 -3.10 9.57
N LYS A 76 16.55 -4.16 9.07
CA LYS A 76 16.58 -5.48 9.71
C LYS A 76 17.99 -6.04 9.79
N LYS A 77 18.78 -5.89 8.73
CA LYS A 77 20.18 -6.34 8.70
C LYS A 77 21.03 -5.59 9.75
N LEU A 78 20.94 -4.27 9.75
CA LEU A 78 21.69 -3.42 10.70
C LEU A 78 21.28 -3.71 12.15
N LEU A 79 19.99 -3.94 12.40
CA LEU A 79 19.49 -4.35 13.71
C LEU A 79 20.06 -5.71 14.15
N GLY A 80 20.14 -6.68 13.24
CA GLY A 80 20.77 -7.97 13.50
C GLY A 80 22.24 -7.85 13.89
N GLU A 81 23.01 -7.06 13.14
CA GLU A 81 24.43 -6.78 13.43
C GLU A 81 24.61 -6.14 14.80
N LYS A 82 23.78 -5.16 15.16
CA LYS A 82 23.83 -4.51 16.48
C LYS A 82 23.42 -5.44 17.62
N ASN A 83 22.44 -6.30 17.42
CA ASN A 83 22.07 -7.30 18.43
C ASN A 83 23.18 -8.33 18.67
N LEU A 84 23.90 -8.73 17.61
CA LEU A 84 25.06 -9.62 17.73
C LEU A 84 26.19 -8.95 18.50
N GLU A 85 26.51 -7.70 18.18
CA GLU A 85 27.52 -6.90 18.89
C GLU A 85 27.18 -6.79 20.39
N ILE A 86 25.93 -6.48 20.73
CA ILE A 86 25.46 -6.41 22.12
C ILE A 86 25.58 -7.76 22.82
N ALA A 87 25.24 -8.87 22.15
CA ALA A 87 25.33 -10.20 22.74
C ALA A 87 26.79 -10.56 23.09
N ILE A 88 27.71 -10.33 22.16
CA ILE A 88 29.14 -10.57 22.36
C ILE A 88 29.67 -9.70 23.51
N LEU A 89 29.37 -8.40 23.52
CA LEU A 89 29.84 -7.49 24.57
C LEU A 89 29.31 -7.89 25.96
N ARG A 90 28.04 -8.30 26.05
CA ARG A 90 27.45 -8.81 27.31
C ARG A 90 28.14 -10.07 27.78
N ASP A 91 28.45 -11.00 26.87
CA ASP A 91 29.13 -12.25 27.22
C ASP A 91 30.56 -11.99 27.72
N LEU A 92 31.30 -11.09 27.08
CA LEU A 92 32.63 -10.66 27.53
C LEU A 92 32.60 -10.02 28.92
N LEU A 93 31.61 -9.15 29.19
CA LEU A 93 31.44 -8.54 30.51
C LEU A 93 31.10 -9.59 31.57
N LYS A 94 30.23 -10.55 31.25
CA LYS A 94 29.85 -11.64 32.15
C LYS A 94 31.04 -12.52 32.49
N LYS A 95 31.82 -12.94 31.48
CA LYS A 95 33.05 -13.72 31.68
C LYS A 95 34.02 -13.02 32.61
N ARG A 96 34.27 -11.71 32.40
CA ARG A 96 35.12 -10.90 33.28
C ARG A 96 34.60 -10.82 34.73
N THR A 97 33.28 -10.82 34.94
CA THR A 97 32.72 -10.84 36.29
C THR A 97 32.86 -12.21 36.94
N ASP A 98 32.72 -13.28 36.19
CA ASP A 98 32.83 -14.64 36.68
C ASP A 98 34.28 -15.02 37.01
N ASP A 99 35.24 -14.62 36.16
CA ASP A 99 36.68 -14.77 36.43
C ASP A 99 37.07 -14.05 37.73
N ARG A 100 36.61 -12.80 37.92
CA ARG A 100 36.86 -12.03 39.14
C ARG A 100 36.22 -12.67 40.38
N ARG A 101 35.07 -13.33 40.25
CA ARG A 101 34.42 -14.06 41.35
C ARG A 101 35.22 -15.32 41.72
N GLN A 102 35.66 -16.08 40.73
CA GLN A 102 36.50 -17.26 40.93
C GLN A 102 37.82 -16.89 41.62
N SER A 103 38.52 -15.85 41.16
CA SER A 103 39.77 -15.39 41.79
C SER A 103 39.61 -14.91 43.23
N ARG A 104 38.43 -14.41 43.63
CA ARG A 104 38.14 -14.03 45.04
C ARG A 104 37.82 -15.25 45.91
N CYS A 105 37.18 -16.27 45.36
CA CYS A 105 36.88 -17.51 46.06
C CYS A 105 38.19 -18.25 46.41
N SER A 106 39.11 -18.36 45.45
CA SER A 106 40.40 -19.04 45.65
C SER A 106 41.33 -18.37 46.66
N LYS A 107 41.18 -17.06 46.93
CA LYS A 107 41.99 -16.33 47.93
C LYS A 107 41.45 -16.40 49.37
N LYS A 108 40.28 -17.03 49.58
CA LYS A 108 39.65 -17.19 50.90
C LYS A 108 39.91 -18.56 51.53
N VAL A 109 40.61 -19.44 50.82
CA VAL A 109 40.87 -20.83 51.22
C VAL A 109 42.30 -21.06 51.71
N ASP A 110 43.12 -20.01 51.73
CA ASP A 110 44.42 -19.92 52.40
C ASP A 110 44.31 -18.98 53.61
#